data_AF-A0A2R4MXP6-F1
#
_entry.id   AF-A0A2R4MXP6-F1
#
_cell.length_a   1.000
_cell.length_b   1.000
_cell.length_c   1.000
_cell.angle_alpha   90.00
_cell.angle_beta   90.00
_cell.angle_gamma   90.00
#
_symmetry.space_group_name_H-M   'P 1'
#
loop_
_entity.id
_entity.type
_entity.pdbx_description
1 polymer ?
#
loop_
_entity_poly.entity_id
_entity_poly.type
_entity_poly.pdbx_seq_one_letter_code
_entity_poly.pdbx_strand_id
1 'polypeptide(L)'
;MRKNRILALSFLLIMAGLGLSKSGWARPGDAADPLVTKSYVMKVISENFNPMAQTLASVDSKLDDLLQRTVSAQKQLVPFSDVYQAEYSPAIARIYHLGLIKGYPDGTFRPNGPISRSEMATLLVRAKKLALTTRKIYFKDVYSGYWAYQYIATAKLSGLVTGYPDNTFRPTRQVTRGEAAALIYRAYAKSLIAVQSAPKYSDMTKHWARPYVDYLTKAGVIPVEAGGKFNPDAPATRLWVVEALAKLQ
;
A
#
# COMPACT_ATOMS: atom_id res chain seq x y z
N MET A 1 38.64 4.56 -11.96
CA MET A 1 39.90 4.08 -11.34
C MET A 1 39.72 2.99 -10.27
N ARG A 2 38.64 2.94 -9.47
CA ARG A 2 38.43 1.86 -8.46
C ARG A 2 38.12 0.47 -9.05
N LYS A 3 37.42 0.37 -10.20
CA LYS A 3 37.10 -0.92 -10.86
C LYS A 3 38.34 -1.71 -11.31
N ASN A 4 39.38 -1.05 -11.82
CA ASN A 4 40.59 -1.71 -12.31
C ASN A 4 41.49 -2.26 -11.19
N ARG A 5 41.39 -1.72 -9.97
CA ARG A 5 42.16 -2.22 -8.81
C ARG A 5 41.56 -3.51 -8.22
N ILE A 6 40.25 -3.69 -8.33
CA ILE A 6 39.56 -4.91 -7.87
C ILE A 6 39.91 -6.10 -8.77
N LEU A 7 40.00 -5.89 -10.10
CA LEU A 7 40.42 -6.91 -11.06
C LEU A 7 41.87 -7.38 -10.85
N ALA A 8 42.80 -6.46 -10.55
CA ALA A 8 44.20 -6.81 -10.29
C ALA A 8 44.41 -7.59 -8.98
N LEU A 9 43.68 -7.25 -7.90
CA LEU A 9 43.71 -8.02 -6.65
C LEU A 9 43.05 -9.40 -6.80
N SER A 10 42.00 -9.49 -7.61
CA SER A 10 41.34 -10.78 -7.91
C SER A 10 42.31 -11.72 -8.61
N PHE A 11 43.09 -11.21 -9.57
CA PHE A 11 44.07 -12.00 -10.32
C PHE A 11 45.20 -12.54 -9.42
N LEU A 12 45.69 -11.74 -8.48
CA LEU A 12 46.74 -12.16 -7.53
C LEU A 12 46.25 -13.20 -6.51
N LEU A 13 45.00 -13.09 -6.03
CA LEU A 13 44.38 -14.09 -5.16
C LEU A 13 44.07 -15.41 -5.87
N ILE A 14 43.70 -15.35 -7.16
CA ILE A 14 43.47 -16.53 -8.00
C ILE A 14 44.76 -17.32 -8.21
N MET A 15 45.90 -16.65 -8.39
CA MET A 15 47.21 -17.30 -8.52
C MET A 15 47.65 -17.98 -7.22
N ALA A 16 47.26 -17.45 -6.05
CA ALA A 16 47.54 -18.04 -4.75
C ALA A 16 46.65 -19.27 -4.43
N GLY A 17 45.38 -19.27 -4.90
CA GLY A 17 44.44 -20.38 -4.68
C GLY A 17 44.69 -21.64 -5.53
N LEU A 18 45.42 -21.51 -6.64
CA LEU A 18 45.73 -22.61 -7.56
C LEU A 18 46.99 -23.42 -7.16
N GLY A 19 47.61 -23.14 -6.02
CA GLY A 19 48.76 -23.91 -5.52
C GLY A 19 50.02 -23.85 -6.39
N LEU A 20 50.13 -22.85 -7.29
CA LEU A 20 51.29 -22.68 -8.17
C LEU A 20 52.50 -22.19 -7.36
N SER A 21 53.31 -23.14 -6.89
CA SER A 21 54.60 -22.91 -6.25
C SER A 21 55.60 -22.27 -7.23
N LYS A 22 56.44 -21.35 -6.73
CA LYS A 22 57.58 -20.77 -7.47
C LYS A 22 58.66 -21.79 -7.85
N SER A 23 58.55 -23.06 -7.46
CA SER A 23 59.58 -24.08 -7.62
C SER A 23 59.71 -24.69 -9.03
N GLY A 24 58.85 -24.32 -9.99
CA GLY A 24 58.86 -24.87 -11.36
C GLY A 24 59.39 -23.93 -12.46
N TRP A 25 59.98 -22.79 -12.11
CA TRP A 25 60.41 -21.80 -13.10
C TRP A 25 61.82 -22.18 -13.61
N ALA A 26 61.91 -22.57 -14.88
CA ALA A 26 63.18 -22.80 -15.55
C ALA A 26 64.07 -21.56 -15.46
N ARG A 27 65.39 -21.76 -15.29
CA ARG A 27 66.35 -20.65 -15.25
C ARG A 27 66.47 -20.02 -16.65
N PRO A 28 66.83 -18.73 -16.76
CA PRO A 28 67.01 -18.08 -18.06
C PRO A 28 68.10 -18.80 -18.85
N GLY A 29 67.72 -19.56 -19.89
CA GLY A 29 68.64 -20.29 -20.75
C GLY A 29 68.17 -21.68 -21.21
N ASP A 30 67.17 -22.29 -20.56
CA ASP A 30 66.73 -23.64 -20.94
C ASP A 30 65.69 -23.59 -22.07
N ALA A 31 66.06 -24.12 -23.24
CA ALA A 31 65.20 -24.26 -24.40
C ALA A 31 64.17 -25.39 -24.19
N ALA A 32 63.01 -25.06 -23.63
CA ALA A 32 61.82 -25.91 -23.62
C ALA A 32 60.58 -25.10 -24.04
N ASP A 33 60.22 -25.27 -25.32
CA ASP A 33 58.97 -24.97 -26.04
C ASP A 33 58.12 -23.72 -25.66
N PRO A 34 58.21 -22.61 -26.43
CA PRO A 34 57.40 -21.40 -26.24
C PRO A 34 55.92 -21.55 -26.64
N LEU A 35 55.49 -22.64 -27.28
CA LEU A 35 54.11 -22.79 -27.76
C LEU A 35 53.15 -23.32 -26.68
N VAL A 36 53.68 -23.91 -25.61
CA VAL A 36 52.87 -24.44 -24.50
C VAL A 36 52.46 -23.34 -23.51
N THR A 37 53.06 -22.16 -23.49
CA THR A 37 52.81 -21.18 -22.41
C THR A 37 51.65 -20.22 -22.65
N LYS A 38 51.43 -19.75 -23.89
CA LYS A 38 50.29 -18.85 -24.18
C LYS A 38 49.02 -19.62 -24.57
N SER A 39 49.15 -20.66 -25.40
CA SER A 39 48.00 -21.44 -25.87
C SER A 39 47.35 -22.23 -24.73
N TYR A 40 48.15 -22.87 -23.87
CA TYR A 40 47.65 -23.59 -22.68
C TYR A 40 47.04 -22.64 -21.65
N VAL A 41 47.66 -21.50 -21.36
CA VAL A 41 47.11 -20.50 -20.43
C VAL A 41 45.80 -19.92 -20.98
N MET A 42 45.74 -19.60 -22.27
CA MET A 42 44.50 -19.11 -22.89
C MET A 42 43.41 -20.18 -22.94
N LYS A 43 43.78 -21.46 -23.15
CA LYS A 43 42.86 -22.60 -23.08
C LYS A 43 42.29 -22.79 -21.68
N VAL A 44 43.14 -22.84 -20.65
CA VAL A 44 42.72 -22.96 -19.24
C VAL A 44 41.88 -21.75 -18.81
N ILE A 45 42.21 -20.54 -19.27
CA ILE A 45 41.39 -19.35 -19.04
C ILE A 45 40.02 -19.49 -19.74
N SER A 46 40.00 -19.93 -21.00
CA SER A 46 38.76 -20.09 -21.76
C SER A 46 37.86 -21.22 -21.26
N GLU A 47 38.44 -22.30 -20.73
CA GLU A 47 37.70 -23.49 -20.26
C GLU A 47 37.19 -23.30 -18.84
N ASN A 48 37.92 -22.57 -17.97
CA ASN A 48 37.55 -22.42 -16.56
C ASN A 48 36.94 -21.06 -16.21
N PHE A 49 37.35 -19.97 -16.87
CA PHE A 49 36.86 -18.61 -16.53
C PHE A 49 35.73 -18.15 -17.43
N ASN A 50 35.71 -18.55 -18.70
CA ASN A 50 34.65 -18.16 -19.62
C ASN A 50 33.27 -18.76 -19.24
N PRO A 51 33.14 -20.05 -18.86
CA PRO A 51 31.85 -20.59 -18.41
C PRO A 51 31.43 -19.99 -17.06
N MET A 52 32.36 -19.66 -16.17
CA MET A 52 32.04 -19.01 -14.89
C MET A 52 31.59 -17.56 -15.09
N ALA A 53 32.20 -16.83 -16.02
CA ALA A 53 31.77 -15.48 -16.41
C ALA A 53 30.38 -15.51 -17.09
N GLN A 54 30.11 -16.49 -17.94
CA GLN A 54 28.78 -16.72 -18.53
C GLN A 54 27.75 -17.11 -17.46
N THR A 55 28.13 -17.93 -16.49
CA THR A 55 27.28 -18.34 -15.37
C THR A 55 26.93 -17.12 -14.51
N LEU A 56 27.91 -16.28 -14.14
CA LEU A 56 27.68 -15.04 -13.38
C LEU A 56 26.78 -14.06 -14.13
N ALA A 57 27.01 -13.86 -15.43
CA ALA A 57 26.14 -13.02 -16.25
C ALA A 57 24.70 -13.57 -16.33
N SER A 58 24.54 -14.90 -16.38
CA SER A 58 23.21 -15.53 -16.35
C SER A 58 22.52 -15.36 -15.00
N VAL A 59 23.27 -15.40 -13.88
CA VAL A 59 22.75 -15.18 -12.53
C VAL A 59 22.32 -13.73 -12.35
N ASP A 60 23.12 -12.75 -12.80
CA ASP A 60 22.76 -11.33 -12.76
C ASP A 60 21.49 -11.05 -13.59
N SER A 61 21.38 -11.62 -14.80
CA SER A 61 20.18 -11.45 -15.63
C SER A 61 18.92 -12.07 -15.00
N LYS A 62 19.05 -13.22 -14.34
CA LYS A 62 17.96 -13.86 -13.60
C LYS A 62 17.61 -13.07 -12.34
N LEU A 63 18.60 -12.48 -11.68
CA LEU A 63 18.38 -11.64 -10.52
C LEU A 63 17.62 -10.37 -10.94
N ASP A 64 17.98 -9.74 -12.05
CA ASP A 64 17.26 -8.59 -12.60
C ASP A 64 15.83 -8.95 -13.01
N ASP A 65 15.60 -10.10 -13.64
CA ASP A 65 14.25 -10.59 -13.96
C ASP A 65 13.45 -10.91 -12.70
N LEU A 66 14.04 -11.56 -11.69
CA LEU A 66 13.40 -11.80 -10.40
C LEU A 66 13.09 -10.49 -9.66
N LEU A 67 13.98 -9.51 -9.72
CA LEU A 67 13.75 -8.18 -9.16
C LEU A 67 12.65 -7.45 -9.93
N GLN A 68 12.64 -7.49 -11.26
CA GLN A 68 11.57 -6.89 -12.06
C GLN A 68 10.23 -7.59 -11.84
N ARG A 69 10.19 -8.92 -11.72
CA ARG A 69 8.97 -9.67 -11.39
C ARG A 69 8.49 -9.37 -9.98
N THR A 70 9.40 -9.30 -9.00
CA THR A 70 9.06 -9.00 -7.61
C THR A 70 8.59 -7.56 -7.45
N VAL A 71 9.24 -6.60 -8.13
CA VAL A 71 8.83 -5.19 -8.18
C VAL A 71 7.52 -5.03 -8.96
N SER A 72 7.29 -5.80 -10.03
CA SER A 72 6.04 -5.75 -10.82
C SER A 72 4.86 -6.41 -10.10
N ALA A 73 5.11 -7.51 -9.37
CA ALA A 73 4.14 -8.09 -8.43
C ALA A 73 3.89 -7.14 -7.25
N GLN A 74 4.95 -6.43 -6.81
CA GLN A 74 4.95 -5.20 -6.01
C GLN A 74 3.91 -4.18 -6.54
N LYS A 75 4.09 -3.87 -7.83
CA LYS A 75 3.46 -2.81 -8.64
C LYS A 75 1.97 -2.93 -8.90
N GLN A 76 1.29 -4.00 -8.49
CA GLN A 76 -0.12 -4.18 -8.83
C GLN A 76 -0.96 -4.78 -7.69
N LEU A 77 -1.00 -4.12 -6.54
CA LEU A 77 -2.04 -4.41 -5.55
C LEU A 77 -3.39 -3.74 -5.89
N VAL A 78 -3.37 -2.59 -6.59
CA VAL A 78 -4.59 -1.87 -6.98
C VAL A 78 -4.41 -1.16 -8.33
N PRO A 79 -5.49 -0.96 -9.13
CA PRO A 79 -5.40 -0.38 -10.47
C PRO A 79 -5.47 1.16 -10.49
N PHE A 80 -5.19 1.84 -9.37
CA PHE A 80 -5.38 3.28 -9.27
C PHE A 80 -4.13 4.06 -9.69
N SER A 81 -4.28 5.01 -10.61
CA SER A 81 -3.18 5.78 -11.21
C SER A 81 -2.51 6.75 -10.24
N ASP A 82 -3.24 7.20 -9.23
CA ASP A 82 -2.77 8.09 -8.17
C ASP A 82 -2.38 7.33 -6.89
N VAL A 83 -2.21 6.01 -6.95
CA VAL A 83 -1.82 5.16 -5.81
C VAL A 83 -0.48 4.45 -6.04
N TYR A 84 0.64 5.13 -5.75
CA TYR A 84 2.03 4.64 -5.74
C TYR A 84 2.40 3.72 -4.55
N GLN A 85 2.43 2.39 -4.68
CA GLN A 85 2.37 1.50 -3.49
C GLN A 85 3.42 1.71 -2.39
N ALA A 86 4.58 2.28 -2.67
CA ALA A 86 5.55 2.61 -1.61
C ALA A 86 4.98 3.62 -0.58
N GLU A 87 4.01 4.43 -0.98
CA GLU A 87 3.38 5.50 -0.20
C GLU A 87 1.99 5.11 0.34
N TYR A 88 1.39 4.01 -0.14
CA TYR A 88 -0.01 3.70 0.16
C TYR A 88 -0.24 2.59 1.17
N SER A 89 -1.15 2.90 2.10
CA SER A 89 -1.63 2.04 3.17
C SER A 89 -2.12 0.67 2.63
N PRO A 90 -1.65 -0.46 3.20
CA PRO A 90 -2.23 -1.80 2.95
C PRO A 90 -3.76 -1.84 3.07
N ALA A 91 -4.34 -0.87 3.77
CA ALA A 91 -5.76 -0.62 3.84
C ALA A 91 -6.44 -0.46 2.47
N ILE A 92 -5.89 0.34 1.55
CA ILE A 92 -6.51 0.59 0.23
C ILE A 92 -6.62 -0.72 -0.55
N ALA A 93 -5.51 -1.46 -0.64
CA ALA A 93 -5.48 -2.76 -1.30
C ALA A 93 -6.48 -3.73 -0.68
N ARG A 94 -6.50 -3.81 0.66
CA ARG A 94 -7.43 -4.67 1.39
C ARG A 94 -8.88 -4.38 1.04
N ILE A 95 -9.33 -3.14 1.16
CA ILE A 95 -10.73 -2.81 0.91
C ILE A 95 -11.12 -2.86 -0.57
N TYR A 96 -10.16 -2.66 -1.47
CA TYR A 96 -10.34 -2.85 -2.91
C TYR A 96 -10.60 -4.32 -3.24
N HIS A 97 -9.74 -5.23 -2.76
CA HIS A 97 -9.91 -6.67 -2.97
C HIS A 97 -11.16 -7.25 -2.30
N LEU A 98 -11.62 -6.64 -1.19
CA LEU A 98 -12.91 -6.95 -0.58
C LEU A 98 -14.12 -6.41 -1.37
N GLY A 99 -13.90 -5.68 -2.46
CA GLY A 99 -14.95 -5.11 -3.30
C GLY A 99 -15.69 -3.92 -2.68
N LEU A 100 -15.16 -3.34 -1.59
CA LEU A 100 -15.80 -2.24 -0.87
C LEU A 100 -15.65 -0.92 -1.62
N ILE A 101 -14.51 -0.73 -2.30
CA ILE A 101 -14.20 0.46 -3.08
C ILE A 101 -13.77 0.07 -4.50
N LYS A 102 -14.14 0.91 -5.47
CA LYS A 102 -13.82 0.69 -6.90
C LYS A 102 -12.98 1.82 -7.52
N GLY A 103 -12.68 2.87 -6.75
CA GLY A 103 -12.13 4.11 -7.29
C GLY A 103 -13.16 4.92 -8.07
N TYR A 104 -12.66 5.87 -8.86
CA TYR A 104 -13.43 6.75 -9.74
C TYR A 104 -13.32 6.30 -11.20
N PRO A 105 -14.24 6.72 -12.08
CA PRO A 105 -14.21 6.35 -13.51
C PRO A 105 -12.95 6.77 -14.26
N ASP A 106 -12.23 7.77 -13.76
CA ASP A 106 -10.96 8.27 -14.31
C ASP A 106 -9.75 7.41 -13.90
N GLY A 107 -9.97 6.28 -13.23
CA GLY A 107 -8.91 5.39 -12.75
C GLY A 107 -8.21 5.88 -11.48
N THR A 108 -8.73 6.91 -10.82
CA THR A 108 -8.14 7.45 -9.58
C THR A 108 -8.81 6.88 -8.33
N PHE A 109 -8.10 6.92 -7.20
CA PHE A 109 -8.62 6.66 -5.86
C PHE A 109 -8.95 7.95 -5.12
N ARG A 110 -8.18 9.02 -5.31
CA ARG A 110 -8.24 10.33 -4.65
C ARG A 110 -8.04 10.24 -3.12
N PRO A 111 -6.87 9.77 -2.65
CA PRO A 111 -6.62 9.45 -1.24
C PRO A 111 -6.75 10.67 -0.32
N ASN A 112 -6.18 11.81 -0.74
CA ASN A 112 -6.20 13.07 0.00
C ASN A 112 -7.46 13.91 -0.28
N GLY A 113 -8.31 13.46 -1.21
CA GLY A 113 -9.57 14.12 -1.52
C GLY A 113 -10.59 13.93 -0.39
N PRO A 114 -11.46 14.91 -0.14
CA PRO A 114 -12.54 14.77 0.82
C PRO A 114 -13.56 13.73 0.34
N ILE A 115 -14.18 13.03 1.28
CA ILE A 115 -15.25 12.06 0.96
C ILE A 115 -16.64 12.69 1.10
N SER A 116 -17.51 12.44 0.13
CA SER A 116 -18.90 12.89 0.15
C SER A 116 -19.81 11.98 1.00
N ARG A 117 -20.97 12.50 1.40
CA ARG A 117 -21.98 11.74 2.16
C ARG A 117 -22.50 10.51 1.41
N SER A 118 -22.68 10.60 0.09
CA SER A 118 -23.12 9.46 -0.74
C SER A 118 -22.07 8.36 -0.83
N GLU A 119 -20.79 8.73 -0.92
CA GLU A 119 -19.69 7.78 -0.90
C GLU A 119 -19.53 7.12 0.47
N MET A 120 -19.67 7.89 1.56
CA MET A 120 -19.67 7.34 2.92
C MET A 120 -20.80 6.33 3.12
N ALA A 121 -22.02 6.65 2.68
CA ALA A 121 -23.15 5.71 2.74
C ALA A 121 -22.88 4.43 1.93
N THR A 122 -22.31 4.57 0.74
CA THR A 122 -21.94 3.44 -0.12
C THR A 122 -20.90 2.54 0.53
N LEU A 123 -19.84 3.13 1.09
CA LEU A 123 -18.78 2.38 1.79
C LEU A 123 -19.33 1.64 3.01
N LEU A 124 -20.17 2.29 3.83
CA LEU A 124 -20.74 1.65 5.02
C LEU A 124 -21.67 0.48 4.64
N VAL A 125 -22.53 0.64 3.63
CA VAL A 125 -23.42 -0.43 3.16
C VAL A 125 -22.62 -1.64 2.67
N ARG A 126 -21.58 -1.40 1.87
CA ARG A 126 -20.69 -2.48 1.39
C ARG A 126 -19.90 -3.13 2.52
N ALA A 127 -19.32 -2.33 3.41
CA ALA A 127 -18.50 -2.83 4.52
C ALA A 127 -19.34 -3.64 5.53
N LYS A 128 -20.62 -3.29 5.69
CA LYS A 128 -21.60 -4.07 6.47
C LYS A 128 -22.21 -5.23 5.70
N LYS A 129 -21.82 -5.43 4.43
CA LYS A 129 -22.32 -6.49 3.53
C LYS A 129 -23.86 -6.54 3.46
N LEU A 130 -24.49 -5.36 3.46
CA LEU A 130 -25.95 -5.27 3.45
C LEU A 130 -26.49 -5.49 2.03
N ALA A 131 -27.56 -6.26 1.92
CA ALA A 131 -28.30 -6.40 0.67
C ALA A 131 -28.96 -5.06 0.30
N LEU A 132 -28.82 -4.65 -0.96
CA LEU A 132 -29.42 -3.41 -1.44
C LEU A 132 -30.95 -3.51 -1.42
N THR A 133 -31.59 -2.49 -0.86
CA THR A 133 -33.05 -2.41 -0.81
C THR A 133 -33.61 -1.83 -2.10
N THR A 134 -34.78 -2.32 -2.51
CA THR A 134 -35.62 -1.71 -3.55
C THR A 134 -36.68 -0.77 -2.97
N ARG A 135 -36.79 -0.68 -1.64
CA ARG A 135 -37.75 0.21 -0.97
C ARG A 135 -37.40 1.66 -1.29
N LYS A 136 -38.41 2.40 -1.74
CA LYS A 136 -38.26 3.83 -2.03
C LYS A 136 -38.06 4.60 -0.74
N ILE A 137 -37.08 5.50 -0.77
CA ILE A 137 -36.92 6.55 0.23
C ILE A 137 -37.22 7.90 -0.42
N TYR A 138 -37.65 8.84 0.42
CA TYR A 138 -37.83 10.23 0.00
C TYR A 138 -36.77 11.12 0.66
N PHE A 139 -36.02 11.81 -0.19
CA PHE A 139 -35.19 12.99 0.11
C PHE A 139 -35.35 13.92 -1.08
N LYS A 140 -35.52 15.23 -0.83
CA LYS A 140 -35.78 16.22 -1.89
C LYS A 140 -34.66 16.34 -2.92
N ASP A 141 -33.45 15.95 -2.54
CA ASP A 141 -32.19 16.12 -3.29
C ASP A 141 -31.55 14.78 -3.69
N VAL A 142 -32.28 13.67 -3.59
CA VAL A 142 -31.81 12.34 -4.06
C VAL A 142 -32.89 11.69 -4.93
N TYR A 143 -32.73 11.81 -6.24
CA TYR A 143 -33.63 11.19 -7.22
C TYR A 143 -33.29 9.70 -7.43
N SER A 144 -34.27 8.91 -7.89
CA SER A 144 -34.15 7.44 -8.01
C SER A 144 -33.06 6.95 -8.97
N GLY A 145 -32.71 7.75 -9.98
CA GLY A 145 -31.62 7.47 -10.91
C GLY A 145 -30.23 7.87 -10.42
N TYR A 146 -30.11 8.45 -9.22
CA TYR A 146 -28.80 8.82 -8.68
C TYR A 146 -27.97 7.56 -8.40
N TRP A 147 -26.68 7.56 -8.79
CA TRP A 147 -25.82 6.36 -8.71
C TRP A 147 -25.77 5.74 -7.31
N ALA A 148 -25.89 6.56 -6.26
CA ALA A 148 -25.87 6.11 -4.87
C ALA A 148 -27.27 5.88 -4.28
N TYR A 149 -28.35 6.01 -5.05
CA TYR A 149 -29.73 5.99 -4.52
C TYR A 149 -29.99 4.74 -3.67
N GLN A 150 -29.71 3.55 -4.21
CA GLN A 150 -29.92 2.29 -3.48
C GLN A 150 -29.03 2.16 -2.23
N TYR A 151 -27.80 2.68 -2.28
CA TYR A 151 -26.92 2.70 -1.12
C TYR A 151 -27.43 3.64 -0.04
N ILE A 152 -27.87 4.86 -0.41
CA ILE A 152 -28.45 5.83 0.52
C ILE A 152 -29.75 5.28 1.13
N ALA A 153 -30.59 4.65 0.32
CA ALA A 153 -31.82 3.99 0.75
C ALA A 153 -31.53 2.90 1.79
N THR A 154 -30.60 2.00 1.46
CA THR A 154 -30.20 0.90 2.34
C THR A 154 -29.60 1.42 3.64
N ALA A 155 -28.71 2.41 3.55
CA ALA A 155 -28.09 3.03 4.72
C ALA A 155 -29.11 3.72 5.63
N LYS A 156 -30.11 4.42 5.06
CA LYS A 156 -31.20 5.08 5.81
C LYS A 156 -32.05 4.04 6.54
N LEU A 157 -32.53 3.03 5.82
CA LEU A 157 -33.42 2.00 6.38
C LEU A 157 -32.72 1.09 7.40
N SER A 158 -31.40 0.92 7.28
CA SER A 158 -30.59 0.19 8.25
C SER A 158 -30.14 1.05 9.44
N GLY A 159 -30.57 2.31 9.49
CA GLY A 159 -30.21 3.25 10.54
C GLY A 159 -28.75 3.70 10.53
N LEU A 160 -27.98 3.45 9.47
CA LEU A 160 -26.58 3.86 9.36
C LEU A 160 -26.43 5.36 9.11
N VAL A 161 -27.34 5.95 8.36
CA VAL A 161 -27.36 7.39 8.04
C VAL A 161 -28.73 7.98 8.31
N THR A 162 -28.75 9.28 8.56
CA THR A 162 -29.96 10.09 8.66
C THR A 162 -29.89 11.25 7.65
N GLY A 163 -31.05 11.76 7.26
CA GLY A 163 -31.15 13.04 6.54
C GLY A 163 -31.18 14.23 7.50
N TYR A 164 -31.39 15.40 6.92
CA TYR A 164 -31.56 16.65 7.64
C TYR A 164 -33.05 16.95 7.89
N PRO A 165 -33.38 17.84 8.85
CA PRO A 165 -34.76 18.22 9.16
C PRO A 165 -35.54 18.82 7.97
N ASP A 166 -34.83 19.41 7.01
CA ASP A 166 -35.40 19.96 5.76
C ASP A 166 -35.79 18.88 4.72
N ASN A 167 -35.63 17.61 5.09
CA ASN A 167 -35.84 16.41 4.27
C ASN A 167 -34.87 16.29 3.08
N THR A 168 -33.63 16.77 3.25
CA THR A 168 -32.50 16.55 2.34
C THR A 168 -31.53 15.50 2.88
N PHE A 169 -30.69 14.95 2.00
CA PHE A 169 -29.56 14.08 2.36
C PHE A 169 -28.20 14.73 2.13
N ARG A 170 -28.12 15.68 1.20
CA ARG A 170 -26.94 16.41 0.73
C ARG A 170 -25.85 15.46 0.21
N PRO A 171 -26.12 14.67 -0.84
CA PRO A 171 -25.29 13.53 -1.25
C PRO A 171 -23.86 13.91 -1.65
N THR A 172 -23.66 15.12 -2.18
CA THR A 172 -22.36 15.65 -2.61
C THR A 172 -21.63 16.43 -1.53
N ARG A 173 -22.30 16.73 -0.40
CA ARG A 173 -21.67 17.44 0.72
C ARG A 173 -20.56 16.57 1.30
N GLN A 174 -19.41 17.18 1.55
CA GLN A 174 -18.29 16.55 2.22
C GLN A 174 -18.63 16.23 3.68
N VAL A 175 -18.11 15.12 4.18
CA VAL A 175 -18.27 14.69 5.57
C VAL A 175 -17.10 15.22 6.38
N THR A 176 -17.36 15.82 7.55
CA THR A 176 -16.26 16.20 8.46
C THR A 176 -15.70 14.98 9.18
N ARG A 177 -14.51 15.08 9.76
CA ARG A 177 -13.87 14.00 10.52
C ARG A 177 -14.74 13.53 11.69
N GLY A 178 -15.36 14.46 12.42
CA GLY A 178 -16.30 14.16 13.51
C GLY A 178 -17.56 13.45 13.02
N GLU A 179 -18.11 13.86 11.88
CA GLU A 179 -19.25 13.19 11.26
C GLU A 179 -18.89 11.78 10.77
N ALA A 180 -17.71 11.61 10.16
CA ALA A 180 -17.24 10.32 9.70
C ALA A 180 -17.06 9.34 10.87
N ALA A 181 -16.47 9.80 11.98
CA ALA A 181 -16.36 9.03 13.22
C ALA A 181 -17.73 8.62 13.76
N ALA A 182 -18.71 9.54 13.81
CA ALA A 182 -20.05 9.22 14.27
C ALA A 182 -20.75 8.15 13.40
N LEU A 183 -20.54 8.21 12.08
CA LEU A 183 -21.10 7.26 11.12
C LEU A 183 -20.45 5.87 11.25
N ILE A 184 -19.13 5.79 11.39
CA ILE A 184 -18.40 4.54 11.64
C ILE A 184 -18.82 3.94 12.98
N TYR A 185 -18.88 4.75 14.03
CA TYR A 185 -19.35 4.34 15.34
C TYR A 185 -20.74 3.72 15.25
N ARG A 186 -21.70 4.39 14.60
CA ARG A 186 -23.06 3.88 14.45
C ARG A 186 -23.10 2.52 13.75
N ALA A 187 -22.20 2.29 12.78
CA ALA A 187 -22.15 1.05 12.02
C ALA A 187 -21.49 -0.13 12.78
N TYR A 188 -20.57 0.15 13.71
CA TYR A 188 -19.69 -0.88 14.29
C TYR A 188 -19.59 -0.92 15.81
N ALA A 189 -20.06 0.08 16.56
CA ALA A 189 -19.85 0.14 18.02
C ALA A 189 -20.33 -1.11 18.76
N LYS A 190 -21.40 -1.77 18.30
CA LYS A 190 -21.89 -3.01 18.93
C LYS A 190 -20.94 -4.20 18.82
N SER A 191 -20.01 -4.18 17.86
CA SER A 191 -19.05 -5.27 17.61
C SER A 191 -17.63 -4.94 18.07
N LEU A 192 -17.44 -3.82 18.77
CA LEU A 192 -16.12 -3.33 19.17
C LEU A 192 -15.93 -3.42 20.69
N ILE A 193 -14.68 -3.62 21.10
CA ILE A 193 -14.26 -3.56 22.49
C ILE A 193 -13.26 -2.40 22.60
N ALA A 194 -13.57 -1.43 23.45
CA ALA A 194 -12.69 -0.31 23.74
C ALA A 194 -11.70 -0.71 24.85
N VAL A 195 -10.44 -0.94 24.49
CA VAL A 195 -9.43 -1.55 25.39
C VAL A 195 -8.33 -0.60 25.83
N GLN A 196 -8.25 0.60 25.23
CA GLN A 196 -7.19 1.58 25.53
C GLN A 196 -7.73 2.81 26.26
N SER A 197 -6.83 3.66 26.77
CA SER A 197 -7.15 5.01 27.20
C SER A 197 -7.35 5.91 25.97
N ALA A 198 -8.34 6.82 26.03
CA ALA A 198 -8.51 7.77 24.93
C ALA A 198 -7.44 8.86 25.02
N PRO A 199 -6.81 9.25 23.90
CA PRO A 199 -5.99 10.46 23.87
C PRO A 199 -6.87 11.68 24.18
N LYS A 200 -6.28 12.67 24.85
CA LYS A 200 -6.96 13.93 25.12
C LYS A 200 -6.69 14.90 23.98
N TYR A 201 -7.72 15.16 23.18
CA TYR A 201 -7.69 16.19 22.15
C TYR A 201 -8.26 17.49 22.69
N SER A 202 -7.49 18.57 22.59
CA SER A 202 -7.86 19.90 23.11
C SER A 202 -9.15 20.44 22.47
N ASP A 203 -9.30 20.24 21.17
CA ASP A 203 -10.44 20.63 20.34
C ASP A 203 -11.65 19.70 20.42
N MET A 204 -11.55 18.58 21.15
CA MET A 204 -12.68 17.67 21.36
C MET A 204 -13.42 17.91 22.67
N THR A 205 -12.87 18.71 23.60
CA THR A 205 -13.36 18.84 24.99
C THR A 205 -14.87 19.07 25.09
N LYS A 206 -15.42 19.95 24.25
CA LYS A 206 -16.85 20.29 24.18
C LYS A 206 -17.51 19.91 22.85
N HIS A 207 -16.80 19.18 21.99
CA HIS A 207 -17.27 18.87 20.65
C HIS A 207 -18.23 17.67 20.70
N TRP A 208 -19.38 17.77 20.01
CA TRP A 208 -20.43 16.74 20.02
C TRP A 208 -19.96 15.36 19.55
N ALA A 209 -18.93 15.31 18.69
CA ALA A 209 -18.38 14.06 18.16
C ALA A 209 -17.43 13.34 19.13
N ARG A 210 -17.08 13.95 20.27
CA ARG A 210 -16.15 13.41 21.27
C ARG A 210 -16.44 11.96 21.67
N PRO A 211 -17.66 11.56 22.09
CA PRO A 211 -17.90 10.18 22.49
C PRO A 211 -17.58 9.16 21.39
N TYR A 212 -17.83 9.51 20.13
CA TYR A 212 -17.57 8.62 18.99
C TYR A 212 -16.09 8.53 18.67
N VAL A 213 -15.40 9.67 18.67
CA VAL A 213 -13.95 9.74 18.46
C VAL A 213 -13.23 8.98 19.57
N ASP A 214 -13.51 9.30 20.84
CA ASP A 214 -12.90 8.64 21.99
C ASP A 214 -13.10 7.12 21.90
N TYR A 215 -14.32 6.66 21.60
CA TYR A 215 -14.61 5.23 21.49
C TYR A 215 -13.82 4.56 20.36
N LEU A 216 -13.85 5.12 19.15
CA LEU A 216 -13.17 4.52 17.99
C LEU A 216 -11.65 4.54 18.14
N THR A 217 -11.09 5.57 18.78
CA THR A 217 -9.66 5.61 19.07
C THR A 217 -9.27 4.55 20.11
N LYS A 218 -10.07 4.37 21.18
CA LYS A 218 -9.84 3.30 22.17
C LYS A 218 -9.94 1.90 21.59
N ALA A 219 -10.75 1.73 20.56
CA ALA A 219 -10.89 0.48 19.81
C ALA A 219 -9.81 0.31 18.72
N GLY A 220 -8.89 1.27 18.56
CA GLY A 220 -7.82 1.23 17.55
C GLY A 220 -8.29 1.43 16.10
N VAL A 221 -9.57 1.77 15.90
CA VAL A 221 -10.21 1.88 14.58
C VAL A 221 -9.71 3.12 13.84
N ILE A 222 -9.74 4.28 14.49
CA ILE A 222 -9.19 5.52 13.90
C ILE A 222 -7.79 5.80 14.48
N PRO A 223 -6.87 6.36 13.69
CA PRO A 223 -5.51 6.65 14.16
C PRO A 223 -5.52 7.71 15.27
N VAL A 224 -4.49 7.66 16.12
CA VAL A 224 -4.23 8.72 17.10
C VAL A 224 -3.53 9.87 16.39
N GLU A 225 -4.16 11.04 16.34
CA GLU A 225 -3.58 12.24 15.74
C GLU A 225 -2.39 12.77 16.56
N ALA A 226 -1.27 13.04 15.89
CA ALA A 226 -0.11 13.69 16.49
C ALA A 226 -0.42 15.19 16.76
N GLY A 227 0.08 15.74 17.87
CA GLY A 227 -0.06 17.17 18.17
C GLY A 227 -1.31 17.58 18.98
N GLY A 228 -2.06 16.64 19.53
CA GLY A 228 -3.08 16.93 20.56
C GLY A 228 -4.36 17.63 20.05
N LYS A 229 -4.58 17.63 18.72
CA LYS A 229 -5.82 18.10 18.07
C LYS A 229 -6.35 17.02 17.13
N PHE A 230 -7.67 16.84 17.11
CA PHE A 230 -8.34 15.88 16.23
C PHE A 230 -8.85 16.51 14.92
N ASN A 231 -9.09 17.82 14.92
CA ASN A 231 -9.70 18.61 13.85
C ASN A 231 -11.07 18.07 13.41
N PRO A 232 -12.07 17.97 14.31
CA PRO A 232 -13.34 17.31 14.03
C PRO A 232 -14.17 17.97 12.91
N ASP A 233 -14.01 19.27 12.70
CA ASP A 233 -14.77 20.03 11.70
C ASP A 233 -14.08 20.09 10.33
N ALA A 234 -12.83 19.62 10.23
CA ALA A 234 -12.13 19.51 8.95
C ALA A 234 -12.74 18.38 8.10
N PRO A 235 -12.70 18.49 6.75
CA PRO A 235 -13.13 17.41 5.87
C PRO A 235 -12.38 16.11 6.15
N ALA A 236 -13.11 14.99 6.20
CA ALA A 236 -12.51 13.67 6.26
C ALA A 236 -11.96 13.30 4.87
N THR A 237 -10.68 12.93 4.79
CA THR A 237 -10.12 12.43 3.55
C THR A 237 -10.63 11.02 3.29
N ARG A 238 -10.67 10.65 2.00
CA ARG A 238 -11.07 9.31 1.59
C ARG A 238 -10.15 8.25 2.18
N LEU A 239 -8.84 8.49 2.20
CA LEU A 239 -7.87 7.58 2.81
C LEU A 239 -8.17 7.36 4.30
N TRP A 240 -8.40 8.43 5.08
CA TRP A 240 -8.65 8.33 6.51
C TRP A 240 -9.85 7.43 6.84
N VAL A 241 -10.94 7.56 6.09
CA VAL A 241 -12.12 6.69 6.26
C VAL A 241 -11.82 5.24 5.86
N VAL A 242 -11.09 5.06 4.76
CA VAL A 242 -10.73 3.74 4.23
C VAL A 242 -9.83 2.98 5.19
N GLU A 243 -8.86 3.64 5.82
CA GLU A 243 -8.01 3.02 6.83
C GLU A 243 -8.80 2.55 8.03
N ALA A 244 -9.75 3.38 8.50
CA ALA A 244 -10.62 3.02 9.60
C ALA A 244 -11.49 1.80 9.26
N LEU A 245 -12.11 1.79 8.07
CA LEU A 245 -12.92 0.66 7.63
C LEU A 245 -12.08 -0.60 7.37
N ALA A 246 -10.86 -0.46 6.87
CA ALA A 246 -9.97 -1.59 6.63
C ALA A 246 -9.65 -2.33 7.92
N LYS A 247 -9.54 -1.66 9.06
CA LYS A 247 -9.32 -2.31 10.37
C LYS A 247 -10.54 -3.05 10.92
N LEU A 248 -11.73 -2.78 10.36
CA LEU A 248 -13.01 -3.35 10.79
C LEU A 248 -13.45 -4.55 9.95
N GLN A 249 -12.68 -4.90 8.91
CA GLN A 249 -12.87 -6.10 8.10
C GLN A 249 -11.88 -7.17 8.52
#